data_AF-A0A2V7CSV2-F1
#
_entry.id   AF-A0A2V7CSV2-F1
#
_cell.length_a   1.000
_cell.length_b   1.000
_cell.length_c   1.000
_cell.angle_alpha   90.00
_cell.angle_beta   90.00
_cell.angle_gamma   90.00
#
_symmetry.space_group_name_H-M   'P 1'
#
loop_
_entity.id
_entity.type
_entity.pdbx_description
1 polymer ?
#
loop_
_entity_poly.entity_id
_entity_poly.type
_entity_poly.pdbx_seq_one_letter_code
_entity_poly.pdbx_strand_id
1 'polypeptide(L)'
;MAPIFLLCDIRDLGSWLGDTTPAQPGAVVTRESARRRLLEAERFNPTIYLYDSHAGGIGLAERVFDVLPLLFERGRDTLGACPCRFGCPSCVGPVNEVGRRAKATAAALLRELTR
;
A
#
# COMPACT_ATOMS: atom_id res chain seq x y z
N MET A 1 2.93 -7.63 4.27
CA MET A 1 4.10 -8.49 3.94
C MET A 1 5.41 -7.87 4.36
N ALA A 2 5.66 -6.57 4.10
CA ALA A 2 6.92 -5.91 4.50
C ALA A 2 7.40 -6.20 5.94
N PRO A 3 6.55 -6.20 6.99
CA PRO A 3 7.01 -6.52 8.34
C PRO A 3 7.60 -7.94 8.51
N ILE A 4 7.13 -8.91 7.73
CA ILE A 4 7.67 -10.29 7.75
C ILE A 4 9.09 -10.32 7.17
N PHE A 5 9.34 -9.54 6.11
CA PHE A 5 10.66 -9.47 5.46
C PHE A 5 11.69 -8.73 6.30
N LEU A 6 11.23 -7.76 7.09
CA LEU A 6 12.08 -6.93 7.94
C LEU A 6 12.17 -7.43 9.39
N LEU A 7 11.45 -8.50 9.72
CA LEU A 7 11.39 -9.06 11.08
C LEU A 7 10.99 -7.99 12.12
N CYS A 8 10.05 -7.12 11.76
CA CYS A 8 9.54 -6.05 12.63
C CYS A 8 8.05 -6.23 12.96
N ASP A 9 7.52 -5.45 13.90
CA ASP A 9 6.08 -5.45 14.20
C ASP A 9 5.31 -4.78 13.06
N ILE A 10 4.07 -5.20 12.85
CA ILE A 10 3.20 -4.62 11.81
C ILE A 10 2.92 -3.13 12.04
N ARG A 11 3.08 -2.64 13.27
CA ARG A 11 2.87 -1.23 13.66
C ARG A 11 4.11 -0.36 13.41
N ASP A 12 5.27 -0.95 13.19
CA ASP A 12 6.52 -0.20 13.00
C ASP A 12 6.59 0.46 11.61
N LEU A 13 5.85 -0.09 10.64
CA LEU A 13 5.77 0.43 9.28
C LEU A 13 4.34 0.90 8.95
N GLY A 14 4.19 2.20 8.79
CA GLY A 14 2.95 2.84 8.34
C GLY A 14 2.80 2.82 6.83
N SER A 15 1.56 3.00 6.36
CA SER A 15 1.27 3.21 4.93
C SER A 15 0.24 4.31 4.71
N TRP A 16 0.34 4.99 3.58
CA TRP A 16 -0.60 6.03 3.16
C TRP A 16 -0.86 5.98 1.65
N LEU A 17 -2.08 6.30 1.23
CA LEU A 17 -2.43 6.47 -0.18
C LEU A 17 -2.61 7.95 -0.50
N GLY A 18 -1.87 8.45 -1.47
CA GLY A 18 -1.97 9.83 -1.94
C GLY A 18 -1.66 9.95 -3.43
N ASP A 19 -1.27 11.15 -3.82
CA ASP A 19 -0.73 11.47 -5.13
C ASP A 19 0.59 12.24 -4.98
N THR A 20 1.32 12.40 -6.08
CA THR A 20 2.58 13.16 -6.07
C THR A 20 2.41 14.68 -6.05
N THR A 21 1.19 15.18 -5.90
CA THR A 21 0.95 16.63 -5.86
C THR A 21 1.38 17.15 -4.49
N PRO A 22 2.21 18.21 -4.40
CA PRO A 22 2.69 18.72 -3.12
C PRO A 22 1.55 19.12 -2.17
N ALA A 23 1.72 18.80 -0.88
CA ALA A 23 0.81 19.27 0.16
C ALA A 23 0.94 20.79 0.31
N GLN A 24 -0.19 21.48 0.51
CA GLN A 24 -0.17 22.91 0.81
C GLN A 24 0.21 23.11 2.29
N PRO A 25 1.04 24.12 2.61
CA PRO A 25 1.36 24.45 4.01
C PRO A 25 0.09 24.67 4.84
N GLY A 26 0.05 24.13 6.06
CA GLY A 26 -1.10 24.21 6.95
C GLY A 26 -2.27 23.27 6.61
N ALA A 27 -2.17 22.48 5.54
CA ALA A 27 -3.18 21.48 5.21
C ALA A 27 -3.04 20.26 6.13
N VAL A 28 -4.13 19.90 6.83
CA VAL A 28 -4.23 18.65 7.57
C VAL A 28 -4.71 17.55 6.62
N VAL A 29 -3.85 16.55 6.41
CA VAL A 29 -4.16 15.39 5.57
C VAL A 29 -4.84 14.32 6.44
N THR A 30 -6.11 14.06 6.17
CA THR A 30 -6.92 12.99 6.75
C THR A 30 -7.33 12.02 5.64
N ARG A 31 -7.86 10.85 5.99
CA ARG A 31 -8.29 9.87 4.97
C ARG A 31 -9.38 10.46 4.07
N GLU A 32 -10.26 11.28 4.65
CA GLU A 32 -11.34 11.95 3.91
C GLU A 32 -10.83 13.11 3.05
N SER A 33 -9.92 13.95 3.58
CA SER A 33 -9.38 15.08 2.80
C SER A 33 -8.49 14.59 1.66
N ALA A 34 -7.70 13.54 1.87
CA ALA A 34 -6.95 12.90 0.78
C ALA A 34 -7.89 12.27 -0.25
N ARG A 35 -8.92 11.51 0.17
CA ARG A 35 -9.89 10.93 -0.78
C ARG A 35 -10.55 11.99 -1.65
N ARG A 36 -10.99 13.11 -1.07
CA ARG A 36 -11.61 14.22 -1.81
C ARG A 36 -10.65 14.81 -2.82
N ARG A 37 -9.43 15.14 -2.38
CA ARG A 37 -8.37 15.67 -3.23
C ARG A 37 -8.07 14.75 -4.42
N LEU A 38 -7.94 13.45 -4.18
CA LEU A 38 -7.66 12.47 -5.24
C LEU A 38 -8.79 12.37 -6.27
N LEU A 39 -10.05 12.60 -5.88
CA LEU A 39 -11.21 12.60 -6.79
C LEU A 39 -11.32 13.90 -7.61
N GLU A 40 -10.82 15.01 -7.07
CA GLU A 40 -10.89 16.34 -7.69
C GLU A 40 -9.61 16.69 -8.48
N ALA A 41 -8.57 15.88 -8.38
CA ALA A 41 -7.27 16.14 -9.00
C ALA A 41 -7.36 16.10 -10.54
N GLU A 42 -6.94 17.18 -11.20
CA GLU A 42 -6.81 17.23 -12.67
C GLU A 42 -5.81 16.21 -13.22
N ARG A 43 -4.76 15.92 -12.45
CA ARG A 43 -3.79 14.87 -12.73
C ARG A 43 -3.72 13.93 -11.54
N PHE A 44 -3.93 12.64 -11.80
CA PHE A 44 -3.93 11.61 -10.77
C PHE A 44 -2.73 10.68 -10.95
N ASN A 45 -1.78 10.75 -10.02
CA ASN A 45 -0.64 9.84 -9.95
C ASN A 45 -0.69 9.05 -8.64
N PRO A 46 -1.43 7.93 -8.58
CA PRO A 46 -1.67 7.19 -7.35
C PRO A 46 -0.36 6.69 -6.75
N THR A 47 -0.07 7.13 -5.53
CA THR A 47 1.19 6.84 -4.85
C THR A 47 0.92 6.23 -3.49
N ILE A 48 1.56 5.09 -3.23
CA ILE A 48 1.58 4.46 -1.90
C ILE A 48 2.86 4.89 -1.21
N TYR A 49 2.72 5.51 -0.05
CA TYR A 49 3.82 5.87 0.82
C TYR A 49 3.97 4.79 1.89
N LEU A 50 5.20 4.35 2.13
CA LEU A 50 5.57 3.49 3.25
C LEU A 50 6.57 4.27 4.10
N TYR A 51 6.35 4.30 5.40
CA TYR A 51 7.13 5.14 6.32
C TYR A 51 7.31 4.46 7.67
N ASP A 52 8.38 4.83 8.37
CA ASP A 52 8.59 4.41 9.75
C ASP A 52 7.58 5.12 10.65
N SER A 53 6.85 4.35 11.46
CA SER A 53 5.96 4.93 12.47
C SER A 53 6.72 5.53 13.65
N HIS A 54 8.01 5.24 13.77
CA HIS A 54 8.87 5.74 14.85
C HIS A 54 9.38 7.15 14.56
N ALA A 55 9.33 8.03 15.57
CA ALA A 55 9.82 9.39 15.44
C ALA A 55 11.32 9.42 15.10
N GLY A 56 11.71 10.28 14.16
CA GLY A 56 13.08 10.35 13.64
C GLY A 56 13.43 9.30 12.58
N GLY A 57 12.60 8.26 12.40
CA GLY A 57 12.89 7.15 11.51
C GLY A 57 13.98 6.23 12.06
N ILE A 58 13.79 4.92 11.90
CA ILE A 58 14.76 3.90 12.32
C ILE A 58 15.33 3.11 11.13
N GLY A 59 14.92 3.47 9.91
CA GLY A 59 15.44 2.92 8.66
C GLY A 59 14.65 1.75 8.09
N LEU A 60 13.44 1.45 8.57
CA LEU A 60 12.65 0.34 7.98
C LEU A 60 12.20 0.68 6.57
N ALA A 61 11.71 1.90 6.34
CA ALA A 61 11.27 2.35 5.02
C ALA A 61 12.39 2.28 3.96
N GLU A 62 13.62 2.61 4.35
CA GLU A 62 14.80 2.46 3.50
C GLU A 62 15.06 0.99 3.15
N ARG A 63 15.04 0.10 4.15
CA ARG A 63 15.19 -1.35 3.92
C ARG A 63 14.04 -1.93 3.10
N VAL A 64 12.79 -1.47 3.28
CA VAL A 64 11.65 -1.85 2.45
C VAL A 64 11.92 -1.51 0.99
N PHE A 65 12.47 -0.32 0.73
CA PHE A 65 12.77 0.13 -0.63
C PHE A 65 13.79 -0.79 -1.30
N ASP A 66 14.85 -1.17 -0.58
CA ASP A 66 15.87 -2.11 -1.06
C ASP A 66 15.27 -3.47 -1.46
N VAL A 67 14.30 -3.98 -0.70
CA VAL A 67 13.67 -5.29 -0.95
C VAL A 67 12.34 -5.22 -1.70
N LEU A 68 11.96 -4.04 -2.21
CA LEU A 68 10.65 -3.80 -2.81
C LEU A 68 10.32 -4.73 -4.00
N PRO A 69 11.25 -5.01 -4.93
CA PRO A 69 10.99 -5.94 -6.03
C PRO A 69 10.59 -7.33 -5.52
N LEU A 70 11.33 -7.84 -4.53
CA LEU A 70 11.04 -9.13 -3.92
C LEU A 70 9.69 -9.12 -3.19
N LEU A 71 9.32 -8.01 -2.54
CA LEU A 71 8.01 -7.86 -1.91
C LEU A 71 6.86 -7.96 -2.92
N PHE A 72 7.01 -7.36 -4.10
CA PHE A 72 5.98 -7.43 -5.15
C PHE A 72 5.82 -8.83 -5.73
N GLU A 73 6.93 -9.53 -6.00
CA GLU A 73 6.91 -10.93 -6.44
C GLU A 73 6.19 -11.81 -5.42
N ARG A 74 6.55 -11.68 -4.14
CA ARG A 74 5.98 -12.49 -3.05
C ARG A 74 4.53 -12.14 -2.76
N GLY A 75 4.16 -10.88 -2.96
CA GLY A 75 2.77 -10.43 -2.95
C GLY A 75 1.94 -11.09 -4.06
N ARG A 76 2.50 -11.18 -5.28
CA ARG A 76 1.87 -11.85 -6.41
C ARG A 76 1.65 -13.34 -6.14
N ASP A 77 2.67 -14.02 -5.62
CA ASP A 77 2.59 -15.45 -5.26
C ASP A 77 1.53 -15.70 -4.17
N THR A 78 1.55 -14.88 -3.11
CA THR A 78 0.57 -14.95 -2.02
C THR A 78 -0.85 -14.76 -2.51
N LEU A 79 -1.06 -13.78 -3.40
CA LEU A 79 -2.37 -13.49 -3.97
C LEU A 79 -2.87 -14.62 -4.88
N GLY A 80 -1.96 -15.25 -5.64
CA GLY A 80 -2.24 -16.38 -6.51
C GLY A 80 -2.54 -17.68 -5.75
N ALA A 81 -1.82 -17.94 -4.67
CA ALA A 81 -2.01 -19.13 -3.83
C ALA A 81 -3.25 -19.06 -2.93
N CYS A 82 -3.73 -17.85 -2.62
CA CYS A 82 -4.91 -17.68 -1.77
C CYS A 82 -6.18 -18.24 -2.45
N PRO A 83 -6.97 -19.11 -1.81
CA PRO A 83 -8.16 -19.72 -2.43
C PRO A 83 -9.38 -18.80 -2.48
N CYS A 84 -9.32 -17.60 -1.91
CA CYS A 84 -10.47 -16.70 -1.85
C CYS A 84 -10.86 -16.14 -3.23
N ARG A 85 -12.16 -15.91 -3.47
CA ARG A 85 -12.65 -15.37 -4.75
C ARG A 85 -12.49 -13.86 -4.87
N PHE A 86 -12.80 -13.13 -3.80
CA PHE A 86 -12.94 -11.66 -3.83
C PHE A 86 -11.93 -10.93 -2.93
N GLY A 87 -11.54 -11.55 -1.81
CA GLY A 87 -10.64 -11.02 -0.80
C GLY A 87 -10.87 -11.69 0.55
N CYS A 88 -9.84 -11.77 1.39
CA CYS A 88 -9.92 -12.21 2.79
C CYS A 88 -8.85 -11.48 3.63
N PRO A 89 -8.96 -11.49 4.98
CA PRO A 89 -8.00 -10.83 5.87
C PRO A 89 -6.52 -11.21 5.62
N SER A 90 -6.27 -12.40 5.07
CA SER A 90 -4.92 -12.90 4.82
C SER A 90 -4.29 -12.43 3.50
N CYS A 91 -5.05 -11.81 2.59
CA CYS A 91 -4.51 -11.33 1.30
C CYS A 91 -4.74 -9.83 1.10
N VAL A 92 -5.82 -9.42 0.43
CA VAL A 92 -6.16 -8.03 0.14
C VAL A 92 -7.08 -7.39 1.19
N GLY A 93 -7.55 -8.16 2.17
CA GLY A 93 -8.50 -7.73 3.20
C GLY A 93 -9.92 -8.26 3.01
N PRO A 94 -10.81 -8.05 4.00
CA PRO A 94 -12.20 -8.54 3.97
C PRO A 94 -13.01 -7.93 2.83
N VAL A 95 -13.79 -8.75 2.11
CA VAL A 95 -14.57 -8.31 0.94
C VAL A 95 -15.53 -7.14 1.21
N ASN A 96 -16.05 -7.03 2.44
CA ASN A 96 -16.96 -5.95 2.84
C ASN A 96 -16.25 -4.61 3.04
N GLU A 97 -14.93 -4.60 3.16
CA GLU A 97 -14.10 -3.40 3.33
C GLU A 97 -13.46 -2.99 2.00
N VAL A 98 -12.95 -3.95 1.23
CA VAL A 98 -12.16 -3.69 0.01
C VAL A 98 -12.96 -3.86 -1.29
N GLY A 99 -14.15 -4.48 -1.21
CA GLY A 99 -15.03 -4.72 -2.34
C GLY A 99 -14.71 -5.97 -3.17
N ARG A 100 -15.68 -6.39 -4.00
CA ARG A 100 -15.61 -7.66 -4.77
C ARG A 100 -14.51 -7.72 -5.84
N ARG A 101 -13.98 -6.58 -6.27
CA ARG A 101 -12.94 -6.51 -7.31
C ARG A 101 -11.53 -6.41 -6.74
N ALA A 102 -11.36 -6.28 -5.42
CA ALA A 102 -10.06 -6.00 -4.80
C ALA A 102 -8.97 -6.98 -5.21
N LYS A 103 -9.22 -8.29 -5.10
CA LYS A 103 -8.24 -9.31 -5.47
C LYS A 103 -7.84 -9.23 -6.95
N ALA A 104 -8.81 -9.09 -7.85
CA ALA A 104 -8.54 -9.01 -9.28
C ALA A 104 -7.75 -7.74 -9.64
N THR A 105 -8.11 -6.59 -9.05
CA THR A 105 -7.41 -5.33 -9.24
C THR A 105 -5.99 -5.38 -8.68
N ALA A 106 -5.79 -5.88 -7.45
CA ALA A 106 -4.47 -6.02 -6.85
C ALA A 106 -3.57 -6.93 -7.69
N ALA A 107 -4.10 -8.03 -8.23
CA ALA A 107 -3.36 -8.91 -9.12
C ALA A 107 -2.95 -8.21 -10.43
N ALA A 108 -3.82 -7.35 -10.98
CA ALA A 108 -3.49 -6.55 -12.16
C ALA A 108 -2.39 -5.52 -11.87
N LEU A 109 -2.50 -4.79 -10.77
CA LEU A 109 -1.50 -3.80 -10.35
C LEU A 109 -0.14 -4.45 -10.10
N LEU A 110 -0.09 -5.56 -9.36
CA LEU A 110 1.16 -6.29 -9.09
C LEU A 110 1.81 -6.83 -10.37
N ARG A 111 1.02 -7.23 -11.38
CA ARG A 111 1.59 -7.62 -12.69
C ARG A 111 2.26 -6.47 -13.40
N GLU A 112 1.72 -5.26 -13.32
CA GLU A 112 2.35 -4.08 -13.94
C GLU A 112 3.59 -3.62 -13.17
N LEU A 113 3.59 -3.74 -11.83
CA LEU A 113 4.72 -3.36 -10.97
C LEU A 113 5.88 -4.36 -10.95
N THR A 114 5.69 -5.57 -11.49
CA THR A 114 6.72 -6.64 -11.58
C THR A 114 7.19 -6.88 -13.01
N ARG A 115 6.87 -5.97 -13.94
CA ARG A 115 7.39 -5.99 -15.31
C ARG A 115 8.78 -5.39 -15.40
#